data_AF-A0A838W8L7-F1
#
_entry.id   AF-A0A838W8L7-F1
#
_cell.length_a   1.000
_cell.length_b   1.000
_cell.length_c   1.000
_cell.angle_alpha   90.00
_cell.angle_beta   90.00
_cell.angle_gamma   90.00
#
_symmetry.space_group_name_H-M   'P 1'
#
loop_
_entity.id
_entity.type
_entity.pdbx_description
1 polymer ?
#
loop_
_entity_poly.entity_id
_entity_poly.type
_entity_poly.pdbx_seq_one_letter_code
_entity_poly.pdbx_strand_id
1 'polypeptide(L)'
;MVLCTFVSPFRADRERVRALLLEGRFFEIHVDCDLSVCMRRDAKGLYQKALQGEIPSFTGISSPYEAPERPEMRVETDVYTPSEIVEQVLARLRHEGIVRSA
;
A
#
# COMPACT_ATOMS: atom_id res chain seq x y z
N MET A 1 -14.99 -1.18 10.22
CA MET A 1 -13.88 -0.79 9.33
C MET A 1 -13.80 -1.81 8.20
N VAL A 2 -13.43 -1.38 6.99
CA VAL A 2 -13.16 -2.26 5.85
C VAL A 2 -11.69 -2.10 5.48
N LEU A 3 -11.00 -3.19 5.16
CA LEU A 3 -9.60 -3.19 4.72
C LEU A 3 -9.53 -3.61 3.26
N CYS A 4 -8.83 -2.83 2.45
CA CYS A 4 -8.65 -3.05 1.02
C CYS A 4 -7.15 -3.14 0.72
N THR A 5 -6.66 -4.30 0.30
CA THR A 5 -5.23 -4.58 0.06
C THR A 5 -4.92 -4.75 -1.42
N PHE A 6 -5.25 -3.72 -2.20
CA PHE A 6 -4.97 -3.67 -3.63
C PHE A 6 -3.62 -3.00 -3.90
N VAL A 7 -3.01 -3.29 -5.07
CA VAL A 7 -1.81 -2.56 -5.51
C VAL A 7 -2.13 -1.09 -5.78
N SER A 8 -3.30 -0.80 -6.37
CA SER A 8 -3.79 0.56 -6.67
C SER A 8 -2.71 1.51 -7.21
N PRO A 9 -2.09 1.20 -8.36
CA PRO A 9 -0.87 1.87 -8.82
C PRO A 9 -1.08 3.32 -9.25
N PHE A 10 -2.28 3.71 -9.66
CA PHE A 10 -2.54 5.04 -10.21
C PHE A 10 -3.14 5.97 -9.15
N ARG A 11 -2.56 7.17 -8.99
CA ARG A 11 -3.07 8.18 -8.05
C ARG A 11 -4.52 8.55 -8.37
N ALA A 12 -4.85 8.70 -9.66
CA ALA A 12 -6.19 9.07 -10.09
C ALA A 12 -7.28 8.10 -9.58
N ASP A 13 -6.99 6.80 -9.54
CA ASP A 13 -7.94 5.80 -9.04
C ASP A 13 -8.12 5.92 -7.51
N ARG A 14 -7.02 6.15 -6.79
CA ARG A 14 -7.06 6.33 -5.33
C ARG A 14 -7.83 7.61 -4.96
N GLU A 15 -7.58 8.70 -5.66
CA GLU A 15 -8.32 9.97 -5.51
C GLU A 15 -9.81 9.80 -5.84
N ARG A 16 -10.14 9.06 -6.92
CA ARG A 16 -11.54 8.75 -7.25
C ARG A 16 -12.22 8.00 -6.11
N VAL A 17 -11.59 6.97 -5.54
CA VAL A 17 -12.17 6.20 -4.42
C VAL A 17 -12.30 7.08 -3.17
N ARG A 18 -11.29 7.90 -2.86
CA ARG A 18 -11.32 8.88 -1.77
C ARG A 18 -12.52 9.82 -1.90
N ALA A 19 -12.79 10.33 -3.10
CA ALA A 19 -13.90 11.24 -3.39
C ALA A 19 -15.30 10.61 -3.33
N LEU A 20 -15.42 9.27 -3.38
CA LEU A 20 -16.70 8.57 -3.22
C LEU A 20 -17.14 8.47 -1.75
N LEU A 21 -16.25 8.78 -0.81
CA LEU A 21 -16.49 8.66 0.62
C LEU A 21 -16.58 10.04 1.27
N LEU A 22 -17.31 10.11 2.38
CA LEU A 22 -17.35 11.33 3.18
C LEU A 22 -15.96 11.64 3.76
N GLU A 23 -15.70 12.92 4.04
CA GLU A 23 -14.46 13.36 4.67
C GLU A 23 -14.18 12.58 5.96
N GLY A 24 -12.91 12.19 6.15
CA GLY A 24 -12.49 11.36 7.29
C GLY A 24 -12.92 9.89 7.24
N ARG A 25 -13.54 9.43 6.14
CA ARG A 25 -13.96 8.01 5.98
C ARG A 25 -13.08 7.19 5.06
N PHE A 26 -12.06 7.80 4.46
CA PHE A 26 -11.02 7.14 3.70
C PHE A 26 -9.68 7.38 4.38
N PHE A 27 -8.88 6.31 4.52
CA PHE A 27 -7.58 6.34 5.16
C PHE A 27 -6.59 5.56 4.31
N GLU A 28 -5.70 6.28 3.63
CA GLU A 28 -4.71 5.73 2.72
C GLU A 28 -3.42 5.41 3.46
N ILE A 29 -3.03 4.13 3.43
CA ILE A 29 -1.76 3.66 3.96
C ILE A 29 -0.86 3.30 2.79
N HIS A 30 0.19 4.09 2.57
CA HIS A 30 1.25 3.75 1.63
C HIS A 30 2.17 2.70 2.23
N VAL A 31 2.03 1.46 1.75
CA VAL A 31 2.90 0.34 2.10
C VAL A 31 4.13 0.42 1.21
N ASP A 32 5.15 1.12 1.70
CA ASP A 32 6.37 1.41 0.97
C ASP A 32 7.40 0.30 1.17
N CYS A 33 8.14 0.03 0.10
CA CYS A 33 9.19 -0.96 0.03
C CYS A 33 10.00 -0.70 -1.23
N ASP A 34 11.33 -0.72 -1.14
CA ASP A 34 12.16 -0.66 -2.33
C ASP A 34 11.82 -1.83 -3.29
N LEU A 35 11.69 -1.52 -4.58
CA LEU A 35 11.30 -2.48 -5.61
C LEU A 35 12.26 -3.69 -5.64
N SER A 36 13.56 -3.48 -5.42
CA SER A 36 14.52 -4.58 -5.39
C SER A 36 14.24 -5.54 -4.22
N VAL A 37 13.77 -5.03 -3.08
CA VAL A 37 13.36 -5.86 -1.94
C VAL A 37 12.10 -6.64 -2.29
N CYS A 38 11.11 -6.02 -2.92
CA CYS A 38 9.91 -6.71 -3.40
C CYS A 38 10.25 -7.85 -4.36
N MET A 39 11.13 -7.59 -5.32
CA MET A 39 11.61 -8.58 -6.30
C MET A 39 12.41 -9.70 -5.63
N ARG A 40 13.21 -9.40 -4.60
CA ARG A 40 13.91 -10.45 -3.82
C ARG A 40 12.94 -11.34 -3.04
N ARG A 41 11.87 -10.76 -2.49
CA ARG A 41 10.87 -11.50 -1.71
C ARG A 41 10.02 -12.41 -2.59
N ASP A 42 9.66 -11.94 -3.79
CA ASP A 42 8.82 -12.58 -4.83
C ASP A 42 8.00 -13.80 -4.36
N ALA A 43 7.16 -13.60 -3.34
CA ALA A 43 6.53 -14.69 -2.60
C ALA A 43 5.63 -15.59 -3.46
N LYS A 44 5.28 -15.14 -4.66
CA LYS A 44 4.40 -15.82 -5.62
C LYS A 44 5.08 -16.10 -6.97
N GLY A 45 6.37 -15.80 -7.14
CA GLY A 45 7.08 -15.94 -8.40
C GLY A 45 6.56 -15.02 -9.52
N LEU A 46 5.87 -13.93 -9.17
CA LEU A 46 5.22 -13.04 -10.13
C LEU A 46 6.21 -12.07 -10.76
N TYR A 47 7.21 -11.60 -10.02
CA TYR A 47 8.25 -10.74 -10.58
C TYR A 47 9.10 -11.50 -11.59
N GLN A 48 9.45 -12.75 -11.31
CA GLN A 48 10.18 -13.59 -12.27
C GLN A 48 9.40 -13.77 -13.59
N LYS A 49 8.11 -14.12 -13.52
CA LYS A 49 7.26 -14.26 -14.71
C LYS A 49 7.09 -12.94 -15.48
N ALA A 50 6.96 -11.83 -14.77
CA ALA A 50 6.88 -10.50 -15.39
C ALA A 50 8.18 -10.14 -16.14
N LEU A 51 9.35 -10.43 -15.56
CA LEU A 51 10.64 -10.21 -16.23
C LEU A 51 10.83 -11.09 -17.47
N GLN A 52 10.24 -12.28 -17.49
CA GLN A 52 10.21 -13.18 -18.64
C GLN A 52 9.20 -12.75 -19.71
N GLY A 53 8.42 -11.70 -19.46
CA GLY A 53 7.40 -11.20 -20.38
C GLY A 53 6.08 -11.98 -20.38
N GLU A 54 5.89 -12.92 -19.44
CA GLU A 54 4.68 -13.74 -19.36
C GLU A 54 3.48 -12.98 -18.78
N ILE A 55 3.75 -11.92 -18.01
CA ILE A 55 2.71 -11.08 -17.39
C ILE A 55 2.81 -9.66 -17.96
N PRO A 56 1.90 -9.26 -18.87
CA PRO A 56 1.89 -7.90 -19.41
C PRO A 56 1.44 -6.89 -18.34
N SER A 57 1.88 -5.63 -18.49
CA SER A 57 1.49 -4.49 -17.64
C SER A 57 1.70 -4.72 -16.13
N PHE A 58 2.80 -5.38 -15.77
CA PHE A 58 3.12 -5.67 -14.39
C PHE A 58 3.64 -4.42 -13.66
N THR A 59 2.98 -4.05 -12.56
CA THR A 59 3.33 -2.86 -11.76
C THR A 59 4.76 -2.92 -11.24
N GLY A 60 5.51 -1.84 -11.43
CA GLY A 60 6.93 -1.73 -11.05
C GLY A 60 7.91 -2.30 -12.09
N ILE A 61 7.42 -3.00 -13.12
CA ILE A 61 8.26 -3.54 -14.21
C ILE A 61 7.88 -2.91 -15.56
N SER A 62 6.67 -3.18 -16.05
CA SER A 62 6.16 -2.68 -17.34
C SER A 62 4.98 -1.70 -17.22
N SER A 63 4.45 -1.53 -16.01
CA SER A 63 3.47 -0.50 -15.65
C SER A 63 4.00 0.34 -14.48
N PRO A 64 3.74 1.66 -14.41
CA PRO A 64 4.21 2.48 -13.31
C PRO A 64 3.50 2.14 -11.99
N TYR A 65 4.15 2.50 -10.89
CA TYR A 65 3.52 2.70 -9.58
C TYR A 65 3.68 4.17 -9.21
N GLU A 66 2.57 4.89 -9.11
CA GLU A 66 2.55 6.30 -8.74
C GLU A 66 2.38 6.39 -7.23
N ALA A 67 3.49 6.61 -6.51
CA ALA A 67 3.45 6.80 -5.06
C ALA A 67 2.47 7.92 -4.68
N PRO A 68 1.69 7.75 -3.59
CA PRO A 68 0.77 8.79 -3.12
C PRO A 68 1.54 9.99 -2.60
N GLU A 69 1.06 11.18 -2.92
CA GLU A 69 1.70 12.43 -2.50
C GLU A 69 1.35 12.79 -1.05
N ARG A 70 0.12 12.47 -0.63
CA ARG A 70 -0.42 12.82 0.69
C ARG A 70 -1.19 11.66 1.33
N PRO A 71 -0.58 10.48 1.50
CA PRO A 71 -1.24 9.41 2.23
C PRO A 71 -1.42 9.83 3.69
N GLU A 72 -2.48 9.34 4.35
CA GLU A 72 -2.64 9.56 5.78
C GLU A 72 -1.48 8.93 6.57
N MET A 73 -0.93 7.82 6.07
CA MET A 73 0.20 7.13 6.70
C MET A 73 1.11 6.47 5.67
N ARG A 74 2.42 6.49 5.90
CA ARG A 74 3.43 5.71 5.16
C ARG A 74 4.05 4.68 6.12
N VAL A 75 4.22 3.45 5.66
CA VAL A 75 4.88 2.37 6.42
C VAL A 75 5.96 1.72 5.56
N GLU A 76 7.16 1.53 6.13
CA GLU A 76 8.34 1.03 5.38
C GLU A 76 8.57 -0.45 5.72
N THR A 77 8.13 -1.34 4.82
CA THR A 77 8.12 -2.81 5.06
C THR A 77 9.46 -3.49 4.85
N ASP A 78 10.46 -2.78 4.34
CA ASP A 78 11.86 -3.18 4.26
C ASP A 78 12.69 -2.70 5.45
N VAL A 79 12.15 -1.80 6.27
CA VAL A 79 12.79 -1.28 7.50
C VAL A 79 12.21 -1.94 8.74
N TYR A 80 10.88 -2.03 8.82
CA TYR A 80 10.17 -2.50 10.02
C TYR A 80 9.57 -3.90 9.81
N THR A 81 9.44 -4.63 10.91
CA THR A 81 8.73 -5.91 10.93
C THR A 81 7.22 -5.72 10.81
N PRO A 82 6.46 -6.76 10.39
CA PRO A 82 5.00 -6.68 10.35
C PRO A 82 4.37 -6.29 11.69
N SER A 83 4.88 -6.81 12.80
CA SER A 83 4.36 -6.49 14.14
C SER A 83 4.57 -5.02 14.50
N GLU A 84 5.75 -4.46 14.22
CA GLU A 84 6.03 -3.04 14.44
C GLU A 84 5.14 -2.14 13.58
N ILE A 85 4.93 -2.51 12.32
CA ILE A 85 4.04 -1.78 11.41
C ILE A 85 2.60 -1.83 11.90
N VAL A 86 2.12 -2.99 12.35
CA VAL A 86 0.76 -3.12 12.90
C VAL A 86 0.59 -2.21 14.12
N GLU A 87 1.56 -2.15 15.02
CA GLU A 87 1.50 -1.23 16.16
C GLU A 87 1.49 0.24 15.72
N GLN A 88 2.30 0.63 14.74
CA GLN A 88 2.27 1.98 14.17
C GLN A 88 0.89 2.33 13.58
N VAL A 89 0.30 1.41 12.80
CA VAL A 89 -1.01 1.59 12.18
C VAL A 89 -2.09 1.70 13.26
N LEU A 90 -2.10 0.81 14.25
CA LEU A 90 -3.06 0.83 15.33
C LEU A 90 -2.95 2.11 16.16
N ALA A 91 -1.74 2.56 16.48
CA ALA A 91 -1.51 3.82 17.19
C ALA A 91 -2.09 5.00 16.41
N ARG A 92 -1.87 5.05 15.09
CA ARG A 92 -2.41 6.10 14.23
C ARG A 92 -3.94 6.04 14.15
N LEU A 93 -4.52 4.87 13.91
CA LEU A 93 -5.98 4.71 13.83
C LEU A 93 -6.69 5.03 15.15
N ARG A 94 -6.04 4.80 16.30
CA ARG A 94 -6.54 5.22 17.62
C ARG A 94 -6.48 6.74 17.77
N HIS A 95 -5.40 7.37 17.34
CA HIS A 95 -5.26 8.83 17.37
C HIS A 95 -6.38 9.53 16.57
N GLU A 96 -6.73 8.98 15.41
CA GLU A 96 -7.81 9.47 14.54
C GLU A 96 -9.22 9.06 15.03
N GLY A 97 -9.33 8.32 16.14
CA GLY A 97 -10.61 7.85 16.68
C GLY A 97 -11.32 6.77 15.86
N ILE A 98 -10.63 6.16 14.89
CA ILE A 98 -11.17 5.11 14.00
C ILE A 98 -11.28 3.78 14.75
N VAL A 99 -10.29 3.46 15.60
CA VAL A 99 -10.26 2.26 16.43
C VAL A 99 -10.26 2.69 17.90
N ARG A 100 -11.07 2.03 18.73
CA ARG A 100 -11.10 2.29 20.17
C ARG A 100 -9.81 1.80 20.83
N SER A 101 -9.30 2.55 21.80
CA SER A 101 -8.38 2.00 22.79
C SER A 101 -9.12 0.93 23.59
N ALA A 102 -8.47 -0.23 23.75
CA ALA A 102 -8.98 -1.29 24.61
C ALA A 102 -8.90 -0.86 26.08
#